data_AF-A0A3L7QS43-F1
#
_entry.id   AF-A0A3L7QS43-F1
#
_cell.length_a   1.000
_cell.length_b   1.000
_cell.length_c   1.000
_cell.angle_alpha   90.00
_cell.angle_beta   90.00
_cell.angle_gamma   90.00
#
_symmetry.space_group_name_H-M   'P 1'
#
loop_
_entity.id
_entity.type
_entity.pdbx_description
1 polymer ?
#
loop_
_entity_poly.entity_id
_entity_poly.type
_entity_poly.pdbx_seq_one_letter_code
_entity_poly.pdbx_strand_id
1 'polypeptide(L)'
;MSELSSNLKQLKATDWKSKPVKEEIRGNLLKALKNNKPLFPGIIGYENTVLPSLQIALLASHDILFLGEKGQAKSRLMRSLIQFLDEYIPYIDHPSIPVHEDPYNPITTAGKKFLAQHPDDQVPIGWWKREDRYAERLAPGTKFADIIGEISCPAS
;
A
#
# COMPACT_ATOMS: atom_id res chain seq x y z
N MET A 1 -4.27 21.17 -7.30
CA MET A 1 -4.47 20.24 -6.18
C MET A 1 -5.88 19.71 -6.33
N SER A 2 -6.06 18.44 -6.71
CA SER A 2 -7.38 17.83 -6.74
C SER A 2 -7.95 17.85 -5.33
N GLU A 3 -9.14 18.42 -5.14
CA GLU A 3 -9.83 18.38 -3.86
C GLU A 3 -10.06 16.92 -3.48
N LEU A 4 -9.32 16.46 -2.47
CA LEU A 4 -9.48 15.13 -1.93
C LEU A 4 -10.86 15.04 -1.26
N SER A 5 -11.58 13.93 -1.49
CA SER A 5 -12.92 13.72 -0.93
C SER A 5 -12.86 13.69 0.60
N SER A 6 -13.76 14.43 1.27
CA SER A 6 -13.81 14.51 2.73
C SER A 6 -14.83 13.57 3.36
N ASN A 7 -15.70 12.95 2.56
CA ASN A 7 -16.64 11.93 3.02
C ASN A 7 -16.85 10.82 1.99
N LEU A 8 -17.47 9.71 2.43
CA LEU A 8 -17.65 8.52 1.61
C LEU A 8 -18.55 8.78 0.40
N LYS A 9 -19.56 9.66 0.51
CA LYS A 9 -20.40 10.05 -0.63
C LYS A 9 -19.59 10.70 -1.73
N GLN A 10 -18.70 11.62 -1.39
CA GLN A 10 -17.78 12.25 -2.35
C GLN A 10 -16.80 11.24 -2.93
N LEU A 11 -16.25 10.34 -2.10
CA LEU A 11 -15.33 9.30 -2.55
C LEU A 11 -16.00 8.38 -3.59
N LYS A 12 -17.24 7.97 -3.35
CA LYS A 12 -18.04 7.17 -4.29
C LYS A 12 -18.37 7.89 -5.60
N ALA A 13 -18.33 9.22 -5.61
CA ALA A 13 -18.48 10.02 -6.83
C ALA A 13 -17.17 10.15 -7.64
N THR A 14 -16.04 9.69 -7.08
CA THR A 14 -14.77 9.60 -7.81
C THR A 14 -14.59 8.22 -8.45
N ASP A 15 -13.63 8.09 -9.36
CA ASP A 15 -13.22 6.80 -9.94
C ASP A 15 -12.32 5.96 -9.02
N TRP A 16 -12.22 6.31 -7.72
CA TRP A 16 -11.41 5.56 -6.79
C TRP A 16 -11.96 4.15 -6.59
N LYS A 17 -11.08 3.15 -6.71
CA LYS A 17 -11.37 1.75 -6.48
C LYS A 17 -10.42 1.21 -5.44
N SER A 18 -10.98 0.48 -4.49
CA SER A 18 -10.18 -0.37 -3.62
C SER A 18 -9.49 -1.45 -4.44
N LYS A 19 -8.22 -1.67 -4.13
CA LYS A 19 -7.37 -2.69 -4.76
C LYS A 19 -6.39 -3.21 -3.71
N PRO A 20 -6.02 -4.50 -3.77
CA PRO A 20 -4.96 -5.03 -2.92
C PRO A 20 -3.63 -4.33 -3.16
N VAL A 21 -2.77 -4.27 -2.13
CA VAL A 21 -1.43 -3.66 -2.22
C VAL A 21 -0.60 -4.31 -3.32
N LYS A 22 -0.75 -5.62 -3.53
CA LYS A 22 -0.08 -6.33 -4.63
C LYS A 22 -0.46 -5.81 -6.02
N GLU A 23 -1.74 -5.48 -6.22
CA GLU A 23 -2.22 -4.91 -7.49
C GLU A 23 -1.81 -3.45 -7.64
N GLU A 24 -1.84 -2.69 -6.54
CA GLU A 24 -1.33 -1.32 -6.46
C GLU A 24 0.13 -1.24 -6.93
N ILE A 25 1.00 -2.02 -6.29
CA ILE A 25 2.43 -2.07 -6.61
C ILE A 25 2.65 -2.50 -8.05
N ARG A 26 1.99 -3.56 -8.50
CA ARG A 26 2.11 -4.07 -9.87
C ARG A 26 1.71 -2.99 -10.89
N GLY A 27 0.56 -2.35 -10.68
CA GLY A 27 0.05 -1.31 -11.57
C GLY A 27 0.97 -0.10 -11.65
N ASN A 28 1.51 0.35 -10.53
CA ASN A 28 2.41 1.49 -10.47
C ASN A 28 3.81 1.16 -10.98
N LEU A 29 4.30 -0.06 -10.77
CA LEU A 29 5.53 -0.56 -11.36
C LEU A 29 5.43 -0.59 -12.90
N LEU A 30 4.32 -1.10 -13.45
CA LEU A 30 4.06 -1.09 -14.89
C LEU A 30 4.03 0.34 -15.46
N LYS A 31 3.39 1.28 -14.76
CA LYS A 31 3.40 2.70 -15.14
C LYS A 31 4.81 3.29 -15.11
N ALA A 32 5.62 2.95 -14.11
CA ALA A 32 6.99 3.45 -13.99
C ALA A 32 7.89 2.91 -15.12
N LEU A 33 7.78 1.61 -15.42
CA LEU A 33 8.44 0.95 -16.55
C LEU A 33 8.07 1.61 -17.88
N LYS A 34 6.77 1.80 -18.14
CA LYS A 34 6.26 2.38 -19.39
C LYS A 34 6.73 3.82 -19.62
N ASN A 35 6.98 4.55 -18.54
CA ASN A 35 7.46 5.94 -18.56
C ASN A 35 8.99 6.06 -18.45
N ASN A 36 9.75 4.94 -18.51
CA ASN A 36 11.20 4.90 -18.32
C ASN A 36 11.68 5.65 -17.05
N LYS A 37 10.87 5.63 -15.99
CA LYS A 37 11.24 6.25 -14.72
C LYS A 37 12.30 5.40 -14.00
N PRO A 38 13.27 6.01 -13.31
CA PRO A 38 14.21 5.26 -12.48
C PRO A 38 13.44 4.51 -11.39
N LEU A 39 13.52 3.18 -11.43
CA LEU A 39 12.71 2.30 -10.56
C LEU A 39 13.30 2.13 -9.17
N PHE A 40 14.61 2.29 -9.00
CA PHE A 40 15.27 2.03 -7.72
C PHE A 40 16.36 3.08 -7.48
N PRO A 41 15.98 4.36 -7.31
CA PRO A 41 16.95 5.43 -7.17
C PRO A 41 17.84 5.20 -5.94
N GLY A 42 19.15 5.31 -6.13
CA GLY A 42 20.13 5.15 -5.05
C GLY A 42 20.46 3.70 -4.65
N ILE A 43 19.99 2.70 -5.40
CA ILE A 43 20.49 1.32 -5.33
C ILE A 43 21.60 1.17 -6.39
N ILE A 44 22.83 0.94 -5.94
CA ILE A 44 24.01 0.78 -6.81
C ILE A 44 24.55 -0.64 -6.70
N GLY A 45 24.90 -1.26 -7.82
CA GLY A 45 25.56 -2.58 -7.89
C GLY A 45 24.61 -3.78 -7.90
N TYR A 46 23.30 -3.55 -7.90
CA TYR A 46 22.26 -4.59 -7.94
C TYR A 46 21.46 -4.59 -9.25
N GLU A 47 21.78 -3.70 -10.18
CA GLU A 47 21.04 -3.42 -11.42
C GLU A 47 20.97 -4.64 -12.33
N ASN A 48 22.05 -5.43 -12.36
CA ASN A 48 22.17 -6.60 -13.23
C ASN A 48 22.00 -7.94 -12.49
N THR A 49 21.64 -7.91 -11.20
CA THR A 49 21.57 -9.14 -10.37
C THR A 49 20.22 -9.27 -9.67
N VAL A 50 19.95 -8.42 -8.68
CA VAL A 50 18.77 -8.53 -7.80
C VAL A 50 17.58 -7.74 -8.36
N LEU A 51 17.82 -6.56 -8.93
CA LEU A 51 16.74 -5.70 -9.42
C LEU A 51 15.88 -6.36 -10.52
N PRO A 52 16.44 -7.08 -11.51
CA PRO A 52 15.63 -7.75 -12.53
C PRO A 52 14.72 -8.82 -11.92
N SER A 53 15.26 -9.66 -11.03
CA SER A 53 14.49 -10.70 -10.32
C SER A 53 13.40 -10.11 -9.44
N LEU A 54 13.69 -8.99 -8.75
CA LEU A 54 12.72 -8.27 -7.95
C LEU A 54 11.58 -7.71 -8.81
N GLN A 55 11.89 -7.09 -9.95
CA GLN A 55 10.87 -6.58 -10.88
C GLN A 55 9.94 -7.70 -11.36
N ILE A 56 10.50 -8.85 -11.75
CA ILE A 56 9.72 -10.01 -12.18
C ILE A 56 8.80 -10.49 -11.05
N ALA A 57 9.33 -10.63 -9.83
CA ALA A 57 8.56 -11.08 -8.67
C ALA A 57 7.40 -10.11 -8.35
N LEU A 58 7.63 -8.80 -8.41
CA LEU A 58 6.59 -7.78 -8.19
C LEU A 58 5.52 -7.81 -9.29
N LEU A 59 5.93 -7.96 -10.56
CA LEU A 59 4.99 -8.09 -11.69
C LEU A 59 4.15 -9.37 -11.62
N ALA A 60 4.73 -10.44 -11.09
CA ALA A 60 4.05 -11.70 -10.84
C ALA A 60 3.22 -11.70 -9.54
N SER A 61 3.25 -10.61 -8.76
CA SER A 61 2.56 -10.50 -7.46
C SER A 61 2.98 -11.59 -6.45
N HIS A 62 4.22 -12.05 -6.56
CA HIS A 62 4.80 -13.06 -5.66
C HIS A 62 5.14 -12.46 -4.29
N ASP A 63 5.12 -13.32 -3.27
CA ASP A 63 5.72 -12.99 -1.97
C ASP A 63 7.25 -12.94 -2.12
N ILE A 64 7.89 -11.93 -1.54
CA ILE A 64 9.34 -11.71 -1.65
C ILE A 64 9.97 -11.79 -0.27
N LEU A 65 11.04 -12.58 -0.17
CA LEU A 65 11.88 -12.68 1.03
C LEU A 65 13.29 -12.16 0.71
N PHE A 66 13.71 -11.11 1.41
CA PHE A 66 15.06 -10.57 1.30
C PHE A 66 16.03 -11.31 2.23
N LEU A 67 16.93 -12.12 1.66
CA LEU A 67 18.00 -12.82 2.37
C LEU A 67 19.36 -12.22 2.00
N GLY A 68 20.27 -12.14 2.98
CA GLY A 68 21.62 -11.62 2.75
C GLY A 68 22.33 -11.22 4.04
N GLU A 69 23.61 -10.89 3.92
CA GLU A 69 24.46 -10.46 5.04
C GLU A 69 24.12 -9.05 5.54
N LYS A 70 24.59 -8.70 6.74
CA LYS A 70 24.48 -7.33 7.26
C LYS A 70 25.25 -6.36 6.33
N GLY A 71 24.64 -5.22 6.01
CA GLY A 71 25.22 -4.24 5.09
C GLY A 71 24.89 -4.46 3.62
N GLN A 72 24.28 -5.60 3.25
CA GLN A 72 23.65 -5.74 1.93
C GLN A 72 22.34 -4.95 1.94
N ALA A 73 22.07 -4.17 0.88
CA ALA A 73 21.10 -3.06 0.84
C ALA A 73 19.60 -3.42 1.02
N LYS A 74 19.26 -4.52 1.72
CA LYS A 74 17.91 -5.05 1.96
C LYS A 74 16.93 -3.98 2.45
N SER A 75 17.25 -3.27 3.54
CA SER A 75 16.37 -2.22 4.08
C SER A 75 16.21 -1.04 3.13
N ARG A 76 17.19 -0.78 2.26
CA ARG A 76 17.12 0.28 1.25
C ARG A 76 16.21 -0.15 0.09
N LEU A 77 16.32 -1.41 -0.35
CA LEU A 77 15.41 -2.02 -1.33
C LEU A 77 13.97 -2.01 -0.82
N MET A 78 13.72 -2.42 0.43
CA MET A 78 12.37 -2.42 1.01
C MET A 78 11.75 -1.03 1.03
N ARG A 79 12.51 0.00 1.47
CA ARG A 79 12.03 1.38 1.45
C ARG A 79 11.77 1.91 0.05
N SER A 80 12.53 1.47 -0.96
CA SER A 80 12.28 1.87 -2.35
C SER A 80 10.94 1.34 -2.88
N LEU A 81 10.42 0.24 -2.35
CA LEU A 81 9.14 -0.30 -2.80
C LEU A 81 7.94 0.61 -2.47
N ILE A 82 8.08 1.47 -1.46
CA ILE A 82 7.05 2.47 -1.06
C ILE A 82 6.69 3.39 -2.22
N GLN A 83 7.64 3.69 -3.12
CA GLN A 83 7.39 4.58 -4.26
C GLN A 83 6.37 3.99 -5.26
N PHE A 84 6.13 2.68 -5.23
CA PHE A 84 5.14 2.00 -6.06
C PHE A 84 3.76 1.96 -5.40
N LEU A 85 3.59 2.53 -4.22
CA LEU A 85 2.28 2.77 -3.63
C LEU A 85 1.68 4.06 -4.21
N ASP A 86 0.36 4.12 -4.26
CA ASP A 86 -0.39 5.33 -4.56
C ASP A 86 -0.06 6.39 -3.51
N GLU A 87 0.08 7.64 -3.96
CA GLU A 87 0.54 8.74 -3.10
C GLU A 87 -0.37 8.95 -1.88
N TYR A 88 -1.67 8.78 -2.06
CA TYR A 88 -2.68 8.84 -1.00
C TYR A 88 -3.68 7.70 -1.17
N ILE A 89 -4.07 7.07 -0.06
CA ILE A 89 -5.16 6.10 0.00
C ILE A 89 -6.21 6.58 1.01
N PRO A 90 -7.52 6.52 0.69
CA PRO A 90 -8.55 6.95 1.61
C PRO A 90 -8.72 5.93 2.75
N TYR A 91 -9.07 6.42 3.94
CA TYR A 91 -9.44 5.59 5.09
C TYR A 91 -10.60 6.24 5.85
N ILE A 92 -11.30 5.46 6.68
CA ILE A 92 -12.37 5.99 7.53
C ILE A 92 -11.75 6.75 8.71
N ASP A 93 -11.90 8.08 8.73
CA ASP A 93 -11.30 8.95 9.76
C ASP A 93 -12.23 9.09 10.97
N HIS A 94 -12.34 8.00 11.74
CA HIS A 94 -13.22 7.95 12.89
C HIS A 94 -12.49 7.47 14.16
N PRO A 95 -12.58 8.18 15.31
CA PRO A 95 -11.83 7.85 16.53
C PRO A 95 -12.08 6.45 17.11
N SER A 96 -13.23 5.84 16.86
CA SER A 96 -13.54 4.48 17.33
C SER A 96 -12.89 3.37 16.49
N ILE A 97 -12.30 3.72 15.35
CA ILE A 97 -11.65 2.80 14.43
C ILE A 97 -10.13 2.90 14.67
N PRO A 98 -9.49 1.86 15.23
CA PRO A 98 -8.10 1.95 15.69
C PRO A 98 -7.06 1.84 14.57
N VAL A 99 -7.47 1.53 13.33
CA VAL A 99 -6.58 1.28 12.19
C VAL A 99 -7.11 1.98 10.94
N HIS A 100 -6.22 2.40 10.06
CA HIS A 100 -6.62 2.93 8.76
C HIS A 100 -7.13 1.78 7.89
N GLU A 101 -8.45 1.65 7.79
CA GLU A 101 -9.11 0.61 7.01
C GLU A 101 -9.78 1.17 5.75
N ASP A 102 -9.93 0.31 4.75
CA ASP A 102 -10.57 0.61 3.48
C ASP A 102 -12.05 1.01 3.69
N PRO A 103 -12.48 2.21 3.23
CA PRO A 103 -13.87 2.64 3.35
C PRO A 103 -14.90 1.76 2.62
N TYR A 104 -14.48 0.97 1.63
CA TYR A 104 -15.35 0.04 0.92
C TYR A 104 -15.34 -1.35 1.53
N ASN A 105 -14.27 -1.73 2.21
CA ASN A 105 -14.09 -3.06 2.80
C ASN A 105 -13.49 -2.95 4.22
N PRO A 106 -14.21 -2.39 5.20
CA PRO A 106 -13.71 -2.31 6.57
C PRO A 106 -13.54 -3.72 7.15
N ILE A 107 -12.51 -3.88 7.96
CA ILE A 107 -12.07 -5.14 8.54
C ILE A 107 -12.51 -5.23 10.00
N THR A 108 -12.46 -4.10 10.71
CA THR A 108 -12.85 -4.04 12.12
C THR A 108 -14.36 -4.08 12.29
N THR A 109 -14.82 -4.68 13.39
CA THR A 109 -16.25 -4.65 13.76
C THR A 109 -16.74 -3.21 13.98
N ALA A 110 -15.87 -2.33 14.48
CA ALA A 110 -16.19 -0.91 14.68
C ALA A 110 -16.47 -0.21 13.34
N GLY A 111 -15.61 -0.36 12.34
CA GLY A 111 -15.81 0.22 11.01
C GLY A 111 -17.02 -0.35 10.29
N LYS A 112 -17.19 -1.68 10.30
CA LYS A 112 -18.38 -2.33 9.73
C LYS A 112 -19.67 -1.80 10.35
N LYS A 113 -19.72 -1.68 11.68
CA LYS A 113 -20.87 -1.15 12.40
C LYS A 113 -21.08 0.34 12.08
N PHE A 114 -20.01 1.12 12.02
CA PHE A 114 -20.08 2.55 11.73
C PHE A 114 -20.69 2.80 10.34
N LEU A 115 -20.21 2.11 9.31
CA LEU A 115 -20.76 2.20 7.94
C LEU A 115 -22.21 1.71 7.86
N ALA A 116 -22.59 0.70 8.63
CA ALA A 116 -23.96 0.20 8.64
C ALA A 116 -24.97 1.15 9.33
N GLN A 117 -24.48 2.03 10.21
CA GLN A 117 -25.31 2.91 11.04
C GLN A 117 -25.39 4.35 10.54
N HIS A 118 -24.51 4.76 9.62
CA HIS A 118 -24.41 6.14 9.14
C HIS A 118 -24.55 6.21 7.63
N PRO A 119 -25.24 7.24 7.09
CA PRO A 119 -25.27 7.49 5.65
C PRO A 119 -23.89 7.93 5.15
N ASP A 120 -23.61 7.70 3.86
CA ASP A 120 -22.30 7.93 3.24
C ASP A 120 -21.78 9.39 3.36
N ASP A 121 -22.67 10.37 3.47
CA ASP A 121 -22.31 11.78 3.63
C ASP A 121 -21.82 12.13 5.05
N GLN A 122 -22.11 11.28 6.04
CA GLN A 122 -21.67 11.41 7.42
C GLN A 122 -20.44 10.56 7.75
N VAL A 123 -19.94 9.76 6.81
CA VAL A 123 -18.72 8.96 7.00
C VAL A 123 -17.51 9.80 6.62
N PRO A 124 -16.72 10.30 7.60
CA PRO A 124 -15.53 11.11 7.31
C PRO A 124 -14.45 10.25 6.65
N ILE A 125 -13.78 10.84 5.66
CA ILE A 125 -12.67 10.21 4.94
C ILE A 125 -11.39 10.99 5.17
N GLY A 126 -10.38 10.30 5.67
CA GLY A 126 -9.00 10.77 5.76
C GLY A 126 -8.16 10.21 4.61
N TRP A 127 -6.97 10.76 4.40
CA TRP A 127 -6.07 10.34 3.33
C TRP A 127 -4.69 10.01 3.87
N TRP A 128 -4.32 8.73 3.75
CA TRP A 128 -3.07 8.21 4.27
C TRP A 128 -1.98 8.27 3.20
N LYS A 129 -0.90 9.00 3.49
CA LYS A 129 0.24 9.16 2.57
C LYS A 129 1.06 7.88 2.49
N ARG A 130 1.60 7.56 1.31
CA ARG A 130 2.45 6.37 1.14
C ARG A 130 3.65 6.31 2.06
N GLU A 131 4.26 7.44 2.38
CA GLU A 131 5.43 7.50 3.24
C GLU A 131 5.10 7.06 4.67
N ASP A 132 3.85 7.28 5.09
CA ASP A 132 3.33 6.92 6.41
C ASP A 132 2.80 5.48 6.46
N ARG A 133 2.73 4.78 5.32
CA ARG A 133 2.25 3.39 5.22
C ARG A 133 3.32 2.35 5.52
N TYR A 134 4.59 2.73 5.53
CA TYR A 134 5.68 1.82 5.84
C TYR A 134 5.87 1.69 7.34
N ALA A 135 5.34 0.62 7.93
CA ALA A 135 5.61 0.27 9.32
C ALA A 135 6.75 -0.76 9.36
N GLU A 136 7.96 -0.35 9.76
CA GLU A 136 9.12 -1.22 9.86
C GLU A 136 8.95 -2.26 11.00
N ARG A 137 8.15 -3.31 10.78
CA ARG A 137 8.18 -4.51 11.62
C ARG A 137 9.35 -5.38 11.16
N LEU A 138 10.52 -5.12 11.75
CA LEU A 138 11.70 -5.99 11.68
C LEU A 138 11.44 -7.25 12.52
N ALA A 139 10.63 -8.17 11.99
CA ALA A 139 10.62 -9.56 12.45
C ALA A 139 11.14 -10.48 11.32
N PRO A 140 12.01 -11.46 11.59
CA PRO A 140 12.46 -12.43 10.59
C PRO A 140 11.26 -13.14 9.95
N GLY A 141 11.17 -13.12 8.61
CA GLY A 141 10.07 -13.77 7.87
C GLY A 141 8.84 -12.91 7.59
N THR A 142 8.88 -11.60 7.85
CA THR A 142 7.77 -10.68 7.57
C THR A 142 7.59 -10.50 6.05
N LYS A 143 6.39 -10.76 5.52
CA LYS A 143 6.09 -10.54 4.09
C LYS A 143 6.02 -9.05 3.82
N PHE A 144 6.39 -8.62 2.62
CA PHE A 144 6.30 -7.20 2.27
C PHE A 144 4.87 -6.63 2.42
N ALA A 145 3.85 -7.45 2.14
CA ALA A 145 2.45 -7.07 2.39
C ALA A 145 2.15 -6.81 3.88
N ASP A 146 2.76 -7.58 4.78
CA ASP A 146 2.62 -7.42 6.23
C ASP A 146 3.30 -6.13 6.75
N ILE A 147 4.22 -5.55 5.97
CA ILE A 147 4.97 -4.31 6.28
C ILE A 147 4.19 -3.07 5.82
N ILE A 148 3.39 -3.19 4.76
CA ILE A 148 2.57 -2.13 4.19
C ILE A 148 1.13 -2.24 4.71
N GLY A 149 0.94 -2.34 6.03
CA GLY A 149 -0.33 -2.12 6.72
C GLY A 149 -1.57 -2.91 6.25
N GLU A 150 -1.43 -3.87 5.34
CA GLU A 150 -2.54 -4.60 4.77
C GLU A 150 -2.82 -5.81 5.67
N ILE A 151 -3.70 -5.61 6.65
CA ILE A 151 -4.32 -6.72 7.37
C ILE A 151 -5.39 -7.31 6.44
N SER A 152 -5.03 -7.88 5.29
CA SER A 152 -6.00 -8.61 4.49
C SER A 152 -6.52 -9.77 5.32
N CYS A 153 -7.80 -9.75 5.68
CA CYS A 153 -8.44 -10.95 6.22
C CYS A 153 -8.32 -12.04 5.15
N PRO A 154 -7.81 -13.24 5.45
CA PRO A 154 -7.78 -14.31 4.47
C PRO A 154 -9.23 -14.61 4.08
N ALA A 155 -9.58 -14.35 2.83
CA ALA A 155 -10.78 -14.90 2.23
C ALA A 155 -10.58 -16.42 2.19
N SER A 156 -11.16 -17.11 3.17
CA SER A 156 -11.48 -18.54 3.13
C SER A 156 -12.90 -18.71 2.62
#